data_AF-A0A426R290-F1
#
_entry.id   AF-A0A426R290-F1
#
_cell.length_a   1.000
_cell.length_b   1.000
_cell.length_c   1.000
_cell.angle_alpha   90.00
_cell.angle_beta   90.00
_cell.angle_gamma   90.00
#
_symmetry.space_group_name_H-M   'P 1'
#
loop_
_entity.id
_entity.type
_entity.pdbx_description
1 polymer ?
#
loop_
_entity_poly.entity_id
_entity_poly.type
_entity_poly.pdbx_seq_one_letter_code
_entity_poly.pdbx_strand_id
1 'polypeptide(L)'
;MNPMDPAVAYWNSLSDAAESGQLYLSPEAARKCDYACTDFLSKLSDHQLEAGLLADVKGLGSLPSGISLATRFSEKAAGGPNNLVDVLQSHIDVVMAMQAVFRKFFTDTADTDRENASGISAQGPR
;
A
#
# COMPACT_ATOMS: atom_id res chain seq x y z
N MET A 1 13.74 3.96 -14.40
CA MET A 1 12.31 4.02 -14.05
C MET A 1 11.82 2.59 -14.08
N ASN A 2 11.55 1.99 -12.91
CA ASN A 2 10.98 0.64 -12.89
C ASN A 2 9.60 0.71 -13.57
N PRO A 3 9.27 -0.22 -14.47
CA PRO A 3 7.92 -0.31 -15.00
C PRO A 3 6.95 -0.45 -13.82
N MET A 4 5.83 0.27 -13.90
CA MET A 4 4.83 0.29 -12.84
C MET A 4 4.40 -1.14 -12.52
N ASP A 5 4.46 -1.51 -11.24
CA ASP A 5 4.10 -2.84 -10.76
C ASP A 5 2.67 -3.19 -11.24
N PRO A 6 2.46 -4.36 -11.89
CA PRO A 6 1.13 -4.77 -12.35
C PRO A 6 0.05 -4.71 -11.28
N ALA A 7 0.40 -4.95 -10.01
CA ALA A 7 -0.53 -4.85 -8.90
C ALA A 7 -0.95 -3.39 -8.62
N VAL A 8 -0.03 -2.43 -8.71
CA VAL A 8 -0.36 -1.00 -8.59
C VAL A 8 -1.26 -0.56 -9.75
N ALA A 9 -0.97 -1.00 -10.98
CA ALA A 9 -1.81 -0.70 -12.14
C ALA A 9 -3.25 -1.26 -11.97
N TYR A 10 -3.39 -2.46 -11.39
CA TYR A 10 -4.68 -3.04 -11.05
C TYR A 10 -5.46 -2.22 -10.03
N TRP A 11 -4.83 -1.77 -8.93
CA TRP A 11 -5.50 -0.93 -7.95
C TRP A 11 -5.88 0.44 -8.50
N ASN A 12 -5.06 1.02 -9.38
CA ASN A 12 -5.42 2.26 -10.06
C ASN A 12 -6.67 2.11 -10.94
N SER A 13 -6.82 1.01 -11.66
CA SER A 13 -8.04 0.79 -12.46
C SER A 13 -9.29 0.61 -11.59
N LEU A 14 -9.15 0.02 -10.38
CA LEU A 14 -10.24 -0.01 -9.40
C LEU A 14 -10.54 1.38 -8.82
N SER A 15 -9.54 2.25 -8.69
CA SER A 15 -9.75 3.65 -8.30
C SER A 15 -10.60 4.38 -9.34
N ASP A 16 -10.28 4.23 -10.63
CA ASP A 16 -11.05 4.83 -11.73
C ASP A 16 -12.49 4.29 -11.77
N ALA A 17 -12.67 2.98 -11.51
CA ALA A 17 -13.99 2.35 -11.41
C ALA A 17 -14.79 2.87 -10.21
N ALA A 18 -14.14 3.13 -9.07
CA ALA A 18 -14.78 3.74 -7.90
C ALA A 18 -15.22 5.17 -8.20
N GLU A 19 -14.35 6.00 -8.77
CA GLU A 19 -14.66 7.40 -9.13
C GLU A 19 -15.79 7.53 -10.16
N SER A 20 -15.93 6.55 -11.06
CA SER A 20 -17.01 6.52 -12.05
C SER A 20 -18.30 5.86 -11.54
N GLY A 21 -18.35 5.45 -10.27
CA GLY A 21 -19.51 4.79 -9.66
C GLY A 21 -19.77 3.36 -10.17
N GLN A 22 -18.79 2.74 -10.85
CA GLN A 22 -18.87 1.38 -11.38
C GLN A 22 -18.43 0.30 -10.37
N LEU A 23 -17.77 0.73 -9.29
CA LEU A 23 -17.43 -0.11 -8.15
C LEU A 23 -18.23 0.35 -6.94
N TYR A 24 -18.82 -0.59 -6.21
CA TYR A 24 -19.58 -0.30 -4.99
C TYR A 24 -19.01 -1.09 -3.81
N LEU A 25 -18.81 -0.39 -2.70
CA LEU A 25 -18.42 -0.98 -1.43
C LEU A 25 -19.16 -0.25 -0.31
N SER A 26 -19.58 -0.98 0.73
CA SER A 26 -20.22 -0.32 1.85
C SER A 26 -19.23 0.58 2.60
N PRO A 27 -19.67 1.72 3.16
CA PRO A 27 -18.75 2.67 3.80
C PRO A 27 -18.06 2.08 5.04
N GLU A 28 -18.77 1.19 5.74
CA GLU A 28 -18.21 0.46 6.88
C GLU A 28 -17.10 -0.50 6.46
N ALA A 29 -17.31 -1.27 5.38
CA ALA A 29 -16.29 -2.15 4.84
C ALA A 29 -15.08 -1.36 4.35
N ALA A 30 -15.30 -0.26 3.62
CA ALA A 30 -14.25 0.64 3.16
C ALA A 30 -13.39 1.16 4.33
N ARG A 31 -14.01 1.59 5.44
CA ARG A 31 -13.28 2.07 6.64
C ARG A 31 -12.45 0.95 7.27
N LYS A 32 -13.01 -0.24 7.42
CA LYS A 32 -12.28 -1.41 7.95
C LYS A 32 -11.08 -1.77 7.07
N CYS A 33 -11.26 -1.72 5.75
CA CYS A 33 -10.18 -1.96 4.80
C CYS A 33 -9.10 -0.88 4.86
N ASP A 34 -9.45 0.41 4.94
CA ASP A 34 -8.48 1.51 5.13
C ASP A 34 -7.68 1.38 6.43
N TYR A 35 -8.33 1.00 7.54
CA TYR A 35 -7.64 0.72 8.80
C TYR A 35 -6.67 -0.46 8.68
N ALA A 36 -7.10 -1.55 8.02
CA ALA A 36 -6.23 -2.70 7.77
C ALA A 36 -5.03 -2.31 6.89
N CYS A 37 -5.22 -1.46 5.88
CA CYS A 37 -4.11 -0.92 5.09
C CYS A 37 -3.15 -0.11 5.95
N THR A 38 -3.66 0.73 6.85
CA THR A 38 -2.82 1.55 7.75
C THR A 38 -1.96 0.69 8.67
N ASP A 39 -2.55 -0.32 9.32
CA ASP A 39 -1.82 -1.27 10.16
C ASP A 39 -0.76 -2.04 9.37
N PHE A 40 -1.11 -2.48 8.15
CA PHE A 40 -0.18 -3.23 7.33
C PHE A 40 0.97 -2.36 6.80
N LEU A 41 0.70 -1.12 6.39
CA LEU A 41 1.74 -0.16 6.00
C LEU A 41 2.72 0.10 7.14
N SER A 42 2.24 0.26 8.38
CA SER A 42 3.11 0.40 9.54
C SER A 42 4.08 -0.77 9.66
N LYS A 43 3.58 -2.01 9.59
CA LYS A 43 4.41 -3.22 9.68
C LYS A 43 5.40 -3.33 8.53
N LEU A 44 4.99 -3.00 7.31
CA LEU A 44 5.88 -3.01 6.15
C LEU A 44 7.00 -1.97 6.28
N SER A 45 6.70 -0.77 6.75
CA SER A 45 7.69 0.27 7.01
C SER A 45 8.67 -0.14 8.12
N ASP A 46 8.18 -0.74 9.21
CA ASP A 46 9.02 -1.25 10.29
C ASP A 46 9.98 -2.32 9.77
N HIS A 47 9.48 -3.30 9.01
CA HIS A 47 10.32 -4.33 8.41
C HIS A 47 11.28 -3.79 7.35
N GLN A 48 10.91 -2.74 6.62
CA GLN A 48 11.80 -2.11 5.65
C GLN A 48 12.98 -1.42 6.34
N LEU A 49 12.71 -0.76 7.48
CA LEU A 49 13.75 -0.20 8.32
C LEU A 49 14.68 -1.29 8.87
N GLU A 50 14.12 -2.37 9.42
CA GLU A 50 14.88 -3.53 9.91
C GLU A 50 15.73 -4.17 8.81
N ALA A 51 15.19 -4.33 7.61
CA ALA A 51 15.91 -4.83 6.44
C ALA A 51 17.11 -3.93 6.09
N GLY A 52 16.96 -2.61 6.19
CA GLY A 52 18.07 -1.67 6.01
C GLY A 52 19.21 -1.90 7.02
N LEU A 53 18.90 -2.25 8.26
CA LEU A 53 19.91 -2.58 9.28
C LEU A 53 20.68 -3.87 8.95
N LEU A 54 20.05 -4.81 8.26
CA LEU A 54 20.70 -6.05 7.81
C LEU A 54 21.70 -5.83 6.67
N ALA A 55 21.77 -4.63 6.08
CA ALA A 55 22.74 -4.31 5.04
C ALA A 55 24.19 -4.22 5.58
N ASP A 56 24.39 -4.04 6.89
CA ASP A 56 25.73 -3.95 7.49
C ASP A 56 26.22 -5.30 8.02
N VAL A 57 26.52 -6.23 7.11
CA VAL A 57 27.04 -7.55 7.48
C VAL A 57 28.55 -7.47 7.71
N LYS A 58 28.96 -7.74 8.95
CA LYS A 58 30.37 -7.77 9.39
C LYS A 58 30.68 -9.09 10.09
N GLY A 59 31.97 -9.35 10.31
CA GLY A 59 32.42 -10.45 11.18
C GLY A 59 32.62 -11.81 10.49
N LEU A 60 32.59 -11.89 9.16
CA LEU A 60 32.82 -13.13 8.40
C LEU A 60 34.31 -13.42 8.09
N GLY A 61 35.23 -12.76 8.81
CA GLY A 61 36.67 -12.91 8.64
C GLY A 61 37.28 -12.08 7.50
N SER A 62 38.61 -12.11 7.38
CA SER A 62 39.39 -11.33 6.41
C SER A 62 39.79 -12.11 5.16
N LEU A 63 39.44 -13.39 5.08
CA LEU A 63 39.66 -14.21 3.88
C LEU A 63 38.77 -13.68 2.73
N PRO A 64 39.20 -13.79 1.46
CA PRO A 64 38.41 -13.33 0.31
C PRO A 64 36.99 -13.89 0.26
N SER A 65 36.80 -15.14 0.70
CA SER A 65 35.48 -15.79 0.80
C SER A 65 34.58 -15.13 1.85
N GLY A 66 35.13 -14.75 3.00
CA GLY A 66 34.42 -14.06 4.07
C GLY A 66 33.92 -12.68 3.65
N ILE A 67 34.79 -11.91 2.97
CA ILE A 67 34.44 -10.62 2.38
C ILE A 67 33.32 -10.79 1.35
N SER A 68 33.48 -11.74 0.43
CA SER A 68 32.47 -12.01 -0.62
C SER A 68 31.12 -12.41 -0.04
N LEU A 69 31.10 -13.19 1.05
CA LEU A 69 29.87 -13.60 1.70
C LEU A 69 29.18 -12.44 2.41
N ALA A 70 29.96 -11.58 3.09
CA ALA A 70 29.45 -10.36 3.70
C ALA A 70 28.78 -9.46 2.66
N THR A 71 29.46 -9.20 1.54
CA THR A 71 28.90 -8.44 0.41
C THR A 71 27.58 -9.02 -0.09
N ARG A 72 27.51 -10.34 -0.30
CA ARG A 72 26.28 -10.98 -0.81
C ARG A 72 25.10 -10.84 0.15
N PHE A 73 25.32 -10.99 1.46
CA PHE A 73 24.24 -10.82 2.43
C PHE A 73 23.83 -9.36 2.58
N SER A 74 24.80 -8.43 2.61
CA SER A 74 24.54 -6.99 2.57
C SER A 74 23.68 -6.60 1.37
N GLU A 75 24.08 -7.04 0.17
CA GLU A 75 23.34 -6.79 -1.08
C GLU A 75 21.95 -7.43 -1.08
N LYS A 76 21.80 -8.60 -0.45
CA LYS A 76 20.50 -9.26 -0.35
C LYS A 76 19.54 -8.50 0.56
N ALA A 77 20.06 -7.81 1.58
CA ALA A 77 19.28 -6.94 2.44
C ALA A 77 18.93 -5.63 1.73
N ALA A 78 19.92 -4.91 1.19
CA ALA A 78 19.73 -3.63 0.51
C ALA A 78 20.78 -3.38 -0.60
N GLY A 79 20.40 -2.68 -1.66
CA GLY A 79 21.31 -2.21 -2.72
C GLY A 79 21.73 -3.24 -3.76
N GLY A 80 21.47 -4.53 -3.53
CA GLY A 80 21.64 -5.60 -4.53
C GLY A 80 20.39 -5.85 -5.38
N PRO A 81 20.49 -6.69 -6.43
CA PRO A 81 19.33 -7.07 -7.23
C PRO A 81 18.30 -7.82 -6.39
N ASN A 82 17.03 -7.42 -6.47
CA ASN A 82 15.93 -8.04 -5.73
C ASN A 82 16.23 -8.17 -4.22
N ASN A 83 16.75 -7.06 -3.67
CA ASN A 83 17.02 -6.93 -2.24
C ASN A 83 15.72 -6.76 -1.45
N LEU A 84 15.76 -7.06 -0.16
CA LEU A 84 14.58 -7.06 0.71
C LEU A 84 13.96 -5.67 0.84
N VAL A 85 14.76 -4.60 0.93
CA VAL A 85 14.27 -3.21 1.03
C VAL A 85 13.41 -2.83 -0.19
N ASP A 86 13.87 -3.15 -1.39
CA ASP A 86 13.15 -2.86 -2.64
C ASP A 86 11.88 -3.69 -2.77
N VAL A 87 11.91 -4.96 -2.35
CA VAL A 87 10.71 -5.81 -2.33
C VAL A 87 9.68 -5.24 -1.37
N LEU A 88 10.08 -4.86 -0.15
CA LEU A 88 9.18 -4.24 0.82
C LEU A 88 8.61 -2.92 0.30
N GLN A 89 9.40 -2.13 -0.45
CA GLN A 89 8.91 -0.92 -1.11
C GLN A 89 7.81 -1.22 -2.13
N SER A 90 8.00 -2.22 -3.00
CA SER A 90 6.97 -2.62 -3.97
C SER A 90 5.67 -3.03 -3.26
N HIS A 91 5.76 -3.74 -2.13
CA HIS A 91 4.58 -4.07 -1.33
C HIS A 91 3.92 -2.83 -0.71
N ILE A 92 4.70 -1.88 -0.19
CA ILE A 92 4.20 -0.59 0.32
C ILE A 92 3.43 0.14 -0.79
N ASP A 93 4.00 0.24 -1.99
CA ASP A 93 3.39 0.93 -3.12
C ASP A 93 2.02 0.32 -3.49
N VAL A 94 1.93 -1.01 -3.50
CA VAL A 94 0.67 -1.73 -3.75
C VAL A 94 -0.37 -1.44 -2.66
N VAL A 95 0.02 -1.48 -1.38
CA VAL A 95 -0.91 -1.23 -0.26
C VAL A 95 -1.34 0.24 -0.23
N MET A 96 -0.47 1.18 -0.60
CA MET A 96 -0.85 2.59 -0.76
C MET A 96 -1.89 2.79 -1.86
N ALA A 97 -1.70 2.13 -3.02
CA ALA A 97 -2.69 2.17 -4.10
C ALA A 97 -4.03 1.55 -3.68
N MET A 98 -3.99 0.41 -3.00
CA MET A 98 -5.17 -0.23 -2.41
C MET A 98 -5.91 0.69 -1.42
N GLN A 99 -5.16 1.35 -0.52
CA GLN A 99 -5.72 2.28 0.45
C GLN A 99 -6.41 3.48 -0.22
N ALA A 100 -5.82 4.01 -1.29
CA ALA A 100 -6.40 5.11 -2.04
C ALA A 100 -7.79 4.76 -2.61
N VAL A 101 -7.97 3.54 -3.10
CA VAL A 101 -9.29 3.05 -3.57
C VAL A 101 -10.32 3.05 -2.46
N PHE A 102 -9.98 2.48 -1.29
CA PHE A 102 -10.94 2.40 -0.18
C PHE A 102 -11.38 3.77 0.32
N ARG A 103 -10.48 4.76 0.29
CA ARG A 103 -10.79 6.13 0.70
C ARG A 103 -11.77 6.85 -0.24
N LYS A 104 -11.93 6.41 -1.50
CA LYS A 104 -12.93 7.00 -2.42
C LYS A 104 -14.36 6.82 -1.93
N PHE A 105 -14.65 5.67 -1.34
CA PHE A 105 -15.98 5.36 -0.80
C PHE A 105 -16.37 6.20 0.43
N PHE A 106 -15.44 6.95 1.04
CA PHE A 106 -15.76 7.85 2.14
C PHE A 106 -16.50 9.10 1.64
N THR A 107 -16.08 9.64 0.50
CA THR A 107 -16.64 10.86 -0.09
C THR A 107 -18.02 10.59 -0.68
N ASP A 108 -18.17 9.48 -1.43
CA ASP A 108 -19.45 9.12 -2.07
C ASP A 108 -20.59 8.96 -1.05
N THR A 109 -20.27 8.51 0.16
CA THR A 109 -21.25 8.37 1.25
C THR A 109 -21.76 9.71 1.73
N ALA A 110 -20.86 10.68 1.96
CA ALA A 110 -21.23 11.99 2.46
C ALA A 110 -22.09 12.76 1.45
N ASP A 111 -21.77 12.64 0.16
CA ASP A 111 -22.55 13.26 -0.91
C ASP A 111 -23.90 12.58 -1.13
N THR A 112 -23.94 11.24 -1.12
CA THR A 112 -25.20 10.48 -1.24
C THR A 112 -26.14 10.74 -0.05
N ASP A 113 -25.62 10.77 1.18
CA ASP A 113 -26.43 11.05 2.37
C ASP A 113 -26.99 12.48 2.35
N ARG A 114 -26.18 13.46 1.93
CA ARG A 114 -26.62 14.86 1.77
C ARG A 114 -27.71 15.01 0.71
N GLU A 115 -27.54 14.35 -0.44
CA GLU A 115 -28.52 14.37 -1.53
C GLU A 115 -29.84 13.71 -1.11
N ASN A 116 -29.78 12.52 -0.49
CA ASN A 116 -30.96 11.82 0.01
C ASN A 116 -31.71 12.62 1.09
N ALA A 117 -30.98 13.23 2.04
CA ALA A 117 -31.60 14.08 3.07
C ALA A 117 -32.31 15.29 2.47
N SER A 118 -31.71 15.92 1.45
CA SER A 118 -32.32 17.05 0.75
C SER A 118 -33.57 16.64 -0.05
N GLY A 119 -33.57 15.49 -0.72
CA GLY A 119 -34.72 14.96 -1.46
C GLY A 119 -35.92 14.60 -0.57
N ILE A 120 -35.67 14.01 0.60
CA ILE A 120 -36.73 13.68 1.59
C ILE A 120 -37.34 14.97 2.17
N SER A 121 -36.54 16.00 2.45
CA SER A 121 -37.08 17.30 2.92
C SER A 121 -37.96 17.99 1.88
N ALA A 122 -37.71 17.77 0.59
CA ALA A 122 -38.49 18.32 -0.51
C ALA A 122 -39.81 17.57 -0.78
N GLN A 123 -39.96 16.34 -0.27
CA GLN A 123 -41.14 15.48 -0.45
C GLN A 123 -41.96 15.31 0.85
N GLY A 124 -42.00 16.34 1.71
CA GLY A 124 -42.75 16.34 2.97
C GLY A 124 -44.18 15.75 2.87
N PRO A 125 -44.70 15.16 3.97
CA PRO A 125 -45.89 14.30 3.93
C PRO A 125 -47.11 15.04 3.37
N ARG A 126 -47.82 14.38 2.46
CA ARG A 126 -49.12 14.83 1.94
C ARG A 126 -50.21 14.72 3.00
#